data_AF-A0A4Q5QVJ3-F1
#
_entry.id   AF-A0A4Q5QVJ3-F1
#
_cell.length_a   1.000
_cell.length_b   1.000
_cell.length_c   1.000
_cell.angle_alpha   90.00
_cell.angle_beta   90.00
_cell.angle_gamma   90.00
#
_symmetry.space_group_name_H-M   'P 1'
#
loop_
_entity.id
_entity.type
_entity.pdbx_description
1 polymer ?
#
loop_
_entity_poly.entity_id
_entity_poly.type
_entity_poly.pdbx_seq_one_letter_code
_entity_poly.pdbx_strand_id
1 'polypeptide(L)'
;FRALHRTIRSVFPQALVAPYVVVGATDARAYAGLCPQATYRFMPVLLDQAAIESLHGTNERLRPAAYQQVIRFYAALIRNMQ
;
A
#
# COMPACT_ATOMS: atom_id res chain seq x y z
N PHE A 1 -8.14 8.76 6.44
CA PHE A 1 -8.00 8.73 4.96
C PHE A 1 -7.20 9.93 4.40
N ARG A 2 -7.40 11.17 4.88
CA ARG A 2 -6.73 12.36 4.33
C ARG A 2 -5.19 12.25 4.24
N ALA A 3 -4.53 11.81 5.32
CA ALA A 3 -3.08 11.61 5.34
C ALA A 3 -2.61 10.56 4.31
N LEU A 4 -3.35 9.45 4.19
CA LEU A 4 -3.09 8.42 3.19
C LEU A 4 -3.18 8.98 1.76
N HIS A 5 -4.28 9.67 1.43
CA HIS A 5 -4.48 10.27 0.12
C HIS A 5 -3.40 11.31 -0.23
N ARG A 6 -3.05 12.20 0.71
CA ARG A 6 -1.95 13.16 0.53
C ARG A 6 -0.63 12.46 0.24
N THR A 7 -0.33 11.38 0.97
CA THR A 7 0.92 10.63 0.83
C THR A 7 0.98 9.89 -0.51
N ILE A 8 -0.13 9.29 -0.96
CA ILE A 8 -0.22 8.66 -2.29
C ILE A 8 0.11 9.68 -3.37
N ARG A 9 -0.52 10.87 -3.36
CA ARG A 9 -0.27 11.91 -4.37
C ARG A 9 1.15 12.47 -4.33
N SER A 10 1.80 12.49 -3.17
CA SER A 10 3.19 12.97 -3.09
C SER A 10 4.21 11.97 -3.64
N VAL A 11 3.96 10.66 -3.49
CA VAL A 11 4.91 9.62 -3.94
C VAL A 11 4.58 9.10 -5.34
N PHE A 12 3.31 9.07 -5.70
CA PHE A 12 2.79 8.58 -6.97
C PHE A 12 1.89 9.66 -7.60
N PRO A 13 2.46 10.77 -8.12
CA PRO A 13 1.69 11.93 -8.57
C PRO A 13 0.74 11.64 -9.74
N GLN A 14 1.02 10.60 -10.53
CA GLN A 14 0.18 10.16 -11.65
C GLN A 14 -0.85 9.09 -11.26
N ALA A 15 -0.83 8.59 -10.03
CA ALA A 15 -1.74 7.52 -9.61
C ALA A 15 -3.16 8.05 -9.41
N LEU A 16 -4.13 7.36 -10.01
CA LEU A 16 -5.54 7.50 -9.67
C LEU A 16 -5.85 6.60 -8.47
N VAL A 17 -6.59 7.14 -7.49
CA VAL A 17 -6.96 6.40 -6.28
C VAL A 17 -8.38 5.87 -6.44
N ALA A 18 -8.54 4.56 -6.40
CA ALA A 18 -9.82 3.87 -6.42
C ALA A 18 -9.92 2.85 -5.27
N PRO A 19 -11.13 2.56 -4.75
CA PRO A 19 -11.33 1.46 -3.81
C PRO A 19 -10.98 0.12 -4.46
N TYR A 20 -10.41 -0.79 -3.67
CA TYR A 20 -10.09 -2.16 -4.08
C TYR A 20 -10.56 -3.16 -3.03
N VAL A 21 -11.09 -4.31 -3.48
CA VAL A 21 -11.49 -5.40 -2.59
C VAL A 21 -10.30 -6.33 -2.39
N VAL A 22 -9.82 -6.42 -1.15
CA VAL A 22 -8.77 -7.37 -0.80
C VAL A 22 -9.38 -8.74 -0.59
N VAL A 23 -9.04 -9.68 -1.47
CA VAL A 23 -9.54 -11.08 -1.43
C VAL A 23 -8.82 -11.91 -0.36
N GLY A 24 -7.57 -11.57 -0.03
CA GLY A 24 -6.78 -12.25 0.99
C GLY A 24 -7.14 -11.85 2.44
N ALA A 25 -7.03 -12.80 3.36
CA ALA A 25 -7.09 -12.49 4.79
C ALA A 25 -5.78 -11.81 5.22
N THR A 26 -5.90 -10.63 5.83
CA THR A 26 -4.78 -9.87 6.40
C THR A 26 -5.07 -9.59 7.88
N ASP A 27 -4.05 -9.22 8.65
CA ASP A 27 -4.21 -8.83 10.06
C ASP A 27 -5.21 -7.68 10.26
N ALA A 28 -5.44 -6.87 9.22
CA ALA A 28 -6.47 -5.84 9.19
C ALA A 28 -7.87 -6.38 9.52
N ARG A 29 -8.16 -7.67 9.30
CA ARG A 29 -9.42 -8.29 9.74
C ARG A 29 -9.54 -8.32 11.27
N ALA A 30 -8.46 -8.65 11.98
CA ALA A 30 -8.43 -8.64 13.44
C ALA A 30 -8.45 -7.21 14.01
N TYR A 31 -7.71 -6.29 13.37
CA TYR A 31 -7.65 -4.89 13.81
C TYR A 31 -8.89 -4.06 13.48
N ALA A 32 -9.73 -4.48 12.54
CA ALA A 32 -10.91 -3.70 12.13
C ALA A 32 -11.86 -3.38 13.29
N GLY A 33 -12.02 -4.29 14.27
CA GLY A 33 -12.85 -4.06 15.45
C GLY A 33 -12.20 -3.15 16.50
N LEU A 34 -10.85 -3.15 16.56
CA LEU A 34 -10.09 -2.33 17.51
C LEU A 34 -9.93 -0.88 17.03
N CYS A 35 -9.69 -0.70 15.73
CA CYS A 35 -9.40 0.60 15.10
C CYS A 35 -10.26 0.82 13.84
N PRO A 36 -11.61 0.92 13.97
CA PRO A 36 -12.51 0.94 12.82
C PRO A 36 -12.31 2.14 11.88
N GLN A 37 -11.85 3.28 12.42
CA GLN A 37 -11.65 4.52 11.66
C GLN A 37 -10.23 4.64 11.05
N ALA A 38 -9.30 3.78 11.46
CA ALA A 38 -7.88 3.90 11.17
C ALA A 38 -7.26 2.64 10.51
N THR A 39 -8.08 1.67 10.10
CA THR A 39 -7.63 0.46 9.41
C THR A 39 -7.71 0.63 7.90
N TYR A 40 -6.58 0.72 7.22
CA TYR A 40 -6.49 0.84 5.75
C TYR A 40 -5.69 -0.31 5.16
N ARG A 41 -6.20 -0.93 4.09
CA ARG A 41 -5.51 -2.00 3.34
C ARG A 41 -4.87 -1.39 2.09
N PHE A 42 -3.67 -0.87 2.23
CA PHE A 42 -2.95 -0.23 1.15
C PHE A 42 -1.50 -0.68 1.11
N MET A 43 -1.03 -1.11 -0.07
CA MET A 43 0.35 -1.48 -0.32
C MET A 43 0.97 -0.49 -1.33
N PRO A 44 2.03 0.26 -0.99
CA PRO A 44 2.59 1.31 -1.85
C PRO A 44 3.55 0.73 -2.91
N VAL A 45 3.09 -0.28 -3.65
CA VAL A 45 3.86 -0.95 -4.70
C VAL A 45 3.12 -0.82 -6.02
N LEU A 46 3.81 -0.36 -7.06
CA LEU A 46 3.31 -0.44 -8.43
C LEU A 46 3.47 -1.87 -8.91
N LEU A 47 2.35 -2.57 -9.05
CA LEU A 47 2.31 -3.94 -9.51
C LEU A 47 1.86 -3.98 -10.98
N ASP A 48 2.66 -4.65 -11.81
CA ASP A 48 2.22 -5.12 -13.12
C ASP A 48 1.59 -6.52 -12.98
N GLN A 49 0.99 -7.03 -14.06
CA GLN A 49 0.30 -8.32 -14.06
C GLN A 49 1.22 -9.46 -13.60
N ALA A 50 2.47 -9.47 -14.06
CA ALA A 50 3.46 -10.48 -13.69
C ALA A 50 3.81 -10.42 -12.20
N ALA A 51 3.90 -9.21 -11.62
CA ALA A 51 4.12 -9.04 -10.19
C ALA A 51 2.93 -9.58 -9.38
N ILE A 52 1.69 -9.31 -9.82
CA ILE A 52 0.47 -9.84 -9.17
C ILE A 52 0.47 -11.37 -9.18
N GLU A 53 0.76 -11.99 -10.33
CA GLU A 53 0.82 -13.45 -10.49
C GLU A 53 1.94 -14.09 -9.67
N SER A 54 3.01 -13.33 -9.38
CA SER A 54 4.12 -13.81 -8.57
C SER A 54 3.88 -13.77 -7.06
N LEU A 55 2.83 -13.10 -6.58
CA LEU A 55 2.53 -13.03 -5.14
C LEU A 55 2.27 -14.44 -4.60
N HIS A 56 3.05 -14.85 -3.60
CA HIS A 56 3.07 -16.22 -3.05
C HIS A 56 3.45 -17.31 -4.07
N GLY A 57 4.02 -16.92 -5.21
CA GLY A 57 4.51 -17.82 -6.25
C GLY A 57 6.01 -18.08 -6.16
N THR A 58 6.52 -18.91 -7.07
CA THR A 58 7.96 -19.14 -7.19
C THR A 58 8.67 -17.86 -7.68
N ASN A 59 9.78 -17.51 -7.02
CA ASN A 59 10.60 -16.35 -7.39
C ASN A 59 9.84 -15.01 -7.33
N GLU A 60 8.96 -14.87 -6.33
CA GLU A 60 8.39 -13.58 -5.91
C GLU A 60 9.53 -12.58 -5.68
N ARG A 61 9.43 -11.42 -6.33
CA ARG A 61 10.51 -10.42 -6.32
C ARG A 61 9.98 -9.02 -6.52
N LEU A 62 10.76 -8.05 -6.07
CA LEU A 62 10.48 -6.63 -6.23
C LEU A 62 11.65 -5.93 -6.92
N ARG A 63 11.35 -5.03 -7.85
CA ARG A 63 12.39 -4.20 -8.48
C ARG A 63 13.00 -3.27 -7.42
N PRO A 64 14.33 -3.05 -7.39
CA PRO A 64 14.96 -2.15 -6.40
C PRO A 64 14.35 -0.74 -6.38
N ALA A 65 13.96 -0.20 -7.55
CA ALA A 65 13.29 1.11 -7.63
C ALA A 65 11.93 1.14 -6.91
N ALA A 66 11.16 0.05 -6.98
CA ALA A 66 9.88 -0.07 -6.27
C ALA A 66 10.11 -0.18 -4.75
N TYR A 67 11.14 -0.91 -4.32
CA TYR A 67 11.53 -0.97 -2.90
C TYR A 67 11.84 0.43 -2.32
N GLN A 68 12.57 1.27 -3.06
CA GLN A 68 12.82 2.65 -2.65
C GLN A 68 11.54 3.49 -2.56
N GLN A 69 10.57 3.29 -3.46
CA GLN A 69 9.27 3.98 -3.40
C GLN A 69 8.47 3.58 -2.16
N VAL A 70 8.50 2.30 -1.78
CA VAL A 70 7.86 1.80 -0.55
C VAL A 70 8.43 2.51 0.68
N ILE A 71 9.77 2.59 0.79
CA ILE A 71 10.43 3.31 1.90
C ILE A 71 10.01 4.78 1.92
N ARG A 72 10.07 5.46 0.77
CA ARG A 72 9.65 6.87 0.65
C ARG A 72 8.20 7.07 1.07
N PHE A 73 7.31 6.15 0.71
CA PHE A 73 5.91 6.19 1.07
C PHE A 73 5.70 6.11 2.58
N TYR A 74 6.23 5.10 3.26
CA TYR A 74 6.03 4.96 4.71
C TYR A 74 6.68 6.11 5.49
N ALA A 75 7.88 6.57 5.09
CA ALA A 75 8.52 7.73 5.70
C ALA A 75 7.72 9.04 5.50
N ALA A 76 7.06 9.21 4.35
CA ALA A 76 6.17 10.34 4.11
C ALA A 76 4.84 10.19 4.88
N LEU A 77 4.29 8.98 4.98
CA LEU A 77 3.04 8.72 5.70
C LEU A 77 3.19 9.08 7.18
N ILE A 78 4.25 8.63 7.84
CA ILE A 78 4.53 8.93 9.26
C ILE A 78 4.62 10.44 9.48
N ARG A 79 5.35 11.16 8.63
CA ARG A 79 5.47 12.63 8.71
C ARG A 79 4.16 13.36 8.43
N ASN A 80 3.30 12.82 7.58
CA ASN A 80 2.00 13.40 7.25
C ASN A 80 0.91 13.06 8.28
N MET A 81 1.21 12.19 9.24
CA MET A 81 0.33 11.75 10.33
C MET A 81 0.61 12.51 11.65
N GLN A 82 1.74 13.20 11.75
CA GLN A 82 2.05 14.17 12.81
C GLN A 82 1.37 15.50 12.52
#